data_AF-A0A9P4WYD1-F1
#
_entry.id   AF-A0A9P4WYD1-F1
#
_cell.length_a   1.000
_cell.length_b   1.000
_cell.length_c   1.000
_cell.angle_alpha   90.00
_cell.angle_beta   90.00
_cell.angle_gamma   90.00
#
_symmetry.space_group_name_H-M   'P 1'
#
loop_
_entity.id
_entity.type
_entity.pdbx_description
1 polymer ?
#
loop_
_entity_poly.entity_id
_entity_poly.type
_entity_poly.pdbx_seq_one_letter_code
_entity_poly.pdbx_strand_id
1 'polypeptide(L)'
;MATGVRLLRPQSSKLSSCAHWSRYVQPQARCFSLFARPKSTYEEHVPLSTVGRMQLAISSGLGAFLDPRKGDAVADFGEATAQPYFIYKLRDRMLMNPTGRRILRDRPRLTSKSLDIPRLRALPPNTVGHNYAAWLDAEGVTPDTRAQVRYIDDEECAYVMQRYRECHDFYHALVGLPVFREGEVALKAFEFANTGLPMTGLAVFSALTLKKGEWRRFLDIYGPWAARNGARADDVINIYWEEELETDINELRTRLGIEKPPDLRAMRKEAREARRREKQVKEAMARAAV
;
A
#
# COMPACT_ATOMS: atom_id res chain seq x y z
N MET A 1 -99.13 13.97 13.27
CA MET A 1 -99.00 15.36 12.79
C MET A 1 -97.53 15.67 12.60
N ALA A 2 -97.18 16.12 11.38
CA ALA A 2 -95.93 16.73 10.91
C ALA A 2 -94.59 16.01 11.22
N THR A 3 -94.09 15.07 10.41
CA THR A 3 -93.28 15.24 9.17
C THR A 3 -92.22 16.35 9.20
N GLY A 4 -90.95 15.93 9.06
CA GLY A 4 -89.80 16.81 8.81
C GLY A 4 -88.64 16.06 8.15
N VAL A 5 -88.87 15.49 6.97
CA VAL A 5 -87.83 15.00 6.04
C VAL A 5 -87.18 16.22 5.38
N ARG A 6 -85.85 16.31 5.35
CA ARG A 6 -85.13 17.27 4.50
C ARG A 6 -84.26 16.54 3.49
N LEU A 7 -84.67 16.62 2.23
CA LEU A 7 -83.98 16.15 1.03
C LEU A 7 -82.98 17.20 0.51
N LEU A 8 -81.83 16.68 0.08
CA LEU A 8 -81.06 16.99 -1.14
C LEU A 8 -80.47 18.40 -1.40
N ARG A 9 -79.14 18.37 -1.58
CA ARG A 9 -78.33 18.65 -2.79
C ARG A 9 -77.16 19.65 -2.60
N PRO A 10 -76.08 19.46 -3.38
CA PRO A 10 -74.72 19.90 -3.05
C PRO A 10 -74.43 21.30 -3.58
N GLN A 11 -73.50 21.99 -2.95
CA GLN A 11 -72.86 23.15 -3.55
C GLN A 11 -71.36 23.18 -3.30
N SER A 12 -70.66 23.14 -4.43
CA SER A 12 -69.53 23.99 -4.77
C SER A 12 -68.18 23.70 -4.11
N SER A 13 -67.34 23.13 -4.98
CA SER A 13 -65.89 23.19 -5.00
C SER A 13 -65.33 24.54 -4.55
N LYS A 14 -64.48 24.51 -3.53
CA LYS A 14 -63.36 25.45 -3.40
C LYS A 14 -62.08 24.66 -3.22
N LEU A 15 -61.35 24.53 -4.34
CA LEU A 15 -59.93 24.19 -4.36
C LEU A 15 -59.20 25.17 -3.44
N SER A 16 -58.87 24.75 -2.22
CA SER A 16 -57.90 25.49 -1.41
C SER A 16 -56.50 25.03 -1.79
N SER A 17 -55.91 25.84 -2.67
CA SER A 17 -54.49 26.19 -2.75
C SER A 17 -53.53 25.25 -2.02
N CYS A 18 -52.85 24.40 -2.79
CA CYS A 18 -51.55 23.84 -2.42
C CYS A 18 -50.61 24.98 -2.04
N ALA A 19 -50.43 25.21 -0.74
CA ALA A 19 -49.33 26.00 -0.22
C ALA A 19 -48.02 25.31 -0.62
N HIS A 20 -47.45 25.77 -1.74
CA HIS A 20 -46.11 25.43 -2.18
C HIS A 20 -45.13 25.88 -1.10
N TRP A 21 -44.70 24.94 -0.27
CA TRP A 21 -43.43 25.06 0.42
C TRP A 21 -42.33 24.83 -0.61
N SER A 22 -42.08 25.85 -1.44
CA SER A 22 -40.83 25.92 -2.20
C SER A 22 -39.73 26.26 -1.19
N ARG A 23 -39.25 25.22 -0.48
CA ARG A 23 -37.91 25.28 0.12
C ARG A 23 -36.98 25.43 -1.06
N TYR A 24 -36.53 26.66 -1.31
CA TYR A 24 -35.35 26.94 -2.10
C TYR A 24 -34.21 26.08 -1.54
N VAL A 25 -34.03 24.89 -2.11
CA VAL A 25 -32.73 24.23 -2.11
C VAL A 25 -31.88 25.14 -2.99
N GLN A 26 -31.24 26.13 -2.37
CA GLN A 26 -30.14 26.77 -3.02
C GLN A 26 -29.13 25.67 -3.30
N PRO A 27 -28.81 25.37 -4.58
CA PRO A 27 -27.63 24.59 -4.84
C PRO A 27 -26.50 25.45 -4.28
N GLN A 28 -25.90 25.03 -3.16
CA GLN A 28 -24.58 25.53 -2.80
C GLN A 28 -23.69 25.15 -3.98
N ALA A 29 -23.51 26.09 -4.90
CA ALA A 29 -22.45 26.02 -5.89
C ALA A 29 -21.17 25.94 -5.05
N ARG A 30 -20.70 24.71 -4.79
CA ARG A 30 -19.39 24.47 -4.22
C ARG A 30 -18.42 25.01 -5.24
N CYS A 31 -17.99 26.26 -5.05
CA CYS A 31 -16.92 26.83 -5.83
C CYS A 31 -15.71 25.93 -5.56
N PHE A 32 -15.31 25.13 -6.56
CA PHE A 32 -14.14 24.28 -6.50
C PHE A 32 -12.90 25.17 -6.48
N SER A 33 -12.59 25.74 -5.32
CA SER A 33 -11.35 26.46 -5.12
C SER A 33 -10.23 25.45 -4.99
N LEU A 34 -9.34 25.44 -5.98
CA LEU A 34 -8.12 24.62 -5.99
C LEU A 34 -7.16 24.96 -4.83
N PHE A 35 -7.40 26.08 -4.15
CA PHE A 35 -6.61 26.60 -3.04
C PHE A 35 -7.30 26.48 -1.68
N ALA A 36 -8.61 26.21 -1.63
CA ALA A 36 -9.31 25.99 -0.37
C ALA A 36 -8.83 24.69 0.27
N ARG A 37 -8.52 24.75 1.58
CA ARG A 37 -8.21 23.57 2.38
C ARG A 37 -9.50 23.02 2.99
N PRO A 38 -9.78 21.71 2.86
CA PRO A 38 -10.91 21.10 3.54
C PRO A 38 -10.73 21.11 5.06
N LYS A 39 -11.79 20.80 5.80
CA LYS A 39 -11.71 20.60 7.26
C LYS A 39 -11.01 19.28 7.55
N SER A 40 -10.25 19.25 8.64
CA SER A 40 -9.71 18.00 9.20
C SER A 40 -10.85 17.05 9.60
N THR A 41 -10.64 15.75 9.39
CA THR A 41 -11.63 14.67 9.58
C THR A 41 -11.27 13.77 10.77
N TYR A 42 -10.01 13.75 11.18
CA TYR A 42 -9.48 13.01 12.34
C TYR A 42 -8.28 13.77 12.92
N GLU A 43 -7.86 13.42 14.14
CA GLU A 43 -6.92 14.21 14.96
C GLU A 43 -5.60 14.54 14.22
N GLU A 44 -5.02 13.58 13.51
CA GLU A 44 -3.73 13.73 12.83
C GLU A 44 -3.85 14.17 11.35
N HIS A 45 -5.07 14.42 10.88
CA HIS A 45 -5.31 14.85 9.50
C HIS A 45 -4.87 16.29 9.26
N VAL A 46 -3.93 16.46 8.34
CA VAL A 46 -3.47 17.72 7.74
C VAL A 46 -4.11 17.88 6.35
N PRO A 47 -5.23 18.61 6.23
CA PRO A 47 -5.94 18.77 4.96
C PRO A 47 -5.14 19.60 3.96
N LEU A 48 -5.04 19.11 2.73
CA LEU A 48 -4.38 19.79 1.62
C LEU A 48 -5.37 20.23 0.54
N SER A 49 -5.12 21.40 -0.04
CA SER A 49 -5.77 21.82 -1.27
C SER A 49 -5.25 20.99 -2.46
N THR A 50 -5.95 20.99 -3.59
CA THR A 50 -5.49 20.26 -4.80
C THR A 50 -4.10 20.69 -5.23
N VAL A 51 -3.82 22.01 -5.22
CA VAL A 51 -2.49 22.53 -5.55
C VAL A 51 -1.47 22.12 -4.48
N GLY A 52 -1.83 22.21 -3.20
CA GLY A 52 -0.94 21.80 -2.11
C GLY A 52 -0.56 20.32 -2.19
N ARG A 53 -1.51 19.45 -2.56
CA ARG A 53 -1.27 18.03 -2.75
C ARG A 53 -0.38 17.75 -3.97
N MET A 54 -0.60 18.45 -5.08
CA MET A 54 0.27 18.32 -6.26
C MET A 54 1.69 18.79 -5.97
N GLN A 55 1.84 19.91 -5.25
CA GLN A 55 3.14 20.39 -4.81
C GLN A 55 3.82 19.38 -3.87
N LEU A 56 3.08 18.81 -2.92
CA LEU A 56 3.58 17.75 -2.04
C LEU A 56 4.05 16.55 -2.87
N ALA A 57 3.26 16.07 -3.83
CA ALA A 57 3.63 14.95 -4.69
C ALA A 57 4.93 15.21 -5.45
N ILE A 58 5.10 16.41 -6.03
CA ILE A 58 6.31 16.76 -6.78
C ILE A 58 7.53 16.86 -5.84
N SER A 59 7.41 17.61 -4.74
CA SER A 59 8.54 17.85 -3.84
C SER A 59 8.99 16.57 -3.11
N SER A 60 8.03 15.79 -2.60
CA SER A 60 8.30 14.51 -1.94
C SER A 60 8.78 13.44 -2.92
N GLY A 61 8.23 13.39 -4.14
CA GLY A 61 8.67 12.47 -5.19
C GLY A 61 10.11 12.74 -5.64
N LEU A 62 10.49 14.00 -5.86
CA LEU A 62 11.87 14.38 -6.14
C LEU A 62 12.79 14.05 -4.95
N GLY A 63 12.36 14.33 -3.72
CA GLY A 63 13.10 13.99 -2.51
C GLY A 63 13.37 12.49 -2.38
N ALA A 64 12.34 11.67 -2.58
CA ALA A 64 12.40 10.22 -2.54
C ALA A 64 13.26 9.64 -3.68
N PHE A 65 13.23 10.23 -4.87
CA PHE A 65 14.07 9.80 -5.99
C PHE A 65 15.56 10.08 -5.75
N LEU A 66 15.87 11.27 -5.21
CA LEU A 66 17.24 11.68 -4.92
C LEU A 66 17.83 10.92 -3.73
N ASP A 67 17.05 10.77 -2.66
CA ASP A 67 17.45 10.04 -1.44
C ASP A 67 16.33 9.12 -0.95
N PRO A 68 16.29 7.86 -1.44
CA PRO A 68 15.27 6.89 -1.04
C PRO A 68 15.32 6.52 0.46
N ARG A 69 16.38 6.89 1.19
CA ARG A 69 16.49 6.60 2.63
C ARG A 69 15.66 7.57 3.48
N LYS A 70 15.18 8.66 2.89
CA LYS A 70 14.25 9.58 3.55
C LYS A 70 12.84 8.98 3.51
N GLY A 71 12.55 8.14 4.50
CA GLY A 71 11.25 7.47 4.65
C GLY A 71 10.07 8.44 4.61
N ASP A 72 10.21 9.63 5.20
CA ASP A 72 9.17 10.67 5.19
C ASP A 72 8.81 11.14 3.77
N ALA A 73 9.81 11.31 2.89
CA ALA A 73 9.56 11.72 1.51
C ALA A 73 8.80 10.63 0.73
N VAL A 74 9.13 9.35 0.97
CA VAL A 74 8.42 8.21 0.37
C VAL A 74 6.98 8.12 0.91
N ALA A 75 6.81 8.34 2.21
CA ALA A 75 5.52 8.34 2.88
C ALA A 75 4.59 9.44 2.33
N ASP A 76 5.07 10.68 2.33
CA ASP A 76 4.35 11.86 1.83
C ASP A 76 3.99 11.69 0.35
N PHE A 77 4.92 11.16 -0.46
CA PHE A 77 4.67 10.87 -1.88
C PHE A 77 3.60 9.79 -2.08
N GLY A 78 3.60 8.76 -1.22
CA GLY A 78 2.57 7.74 -1.16
C GLY A 78 1.17 8.31 -0.93
N GLU A 79 1.02 9.22 0.03
CA GLU A 79 -0.28 9.83 0.38
C GLU A 79 -0.77 10.79 -0.71
N ALA A 80 0.16 11.58 -1.26
CA ALA A 80 -0.16 12.57 -2.27
C ALA A 80 -0.61 11.93 -3.59
N THR A 81 -0.06 10.77 -3.95
CA THR A 81 -0.39 10.04 -5.20
C THR A 81 -1.51 9.01 -5.04
N ALA A 82 -1.86 8.62 -3.82
CA ALA A 82 -2.96 7.69 -3.55
C ALA A 82 -4.35 8.26 -3.84
N GLN A 83 -4.50 9.59 -3.77
CA GLN A 83 -5.76 10.28 -3.93
C GLN A 83 -5.90 10.89 -5.34
N PRO A 84 -7.14 11.05 -5.84
CA PRO A 84 -8.41 10.80 -5.15
C PRO A 84 -9.00 9.41 -5.42
N TYR A 85 -8.32 8.52 -6.15
CA TYR A 85 -8.95 7.28 -6.67
C TYR A 85 -8.34 5.99 -6.10
N PHE A 86 -7.02 5.91 -6.01
CA PHE A 86 -6.33 4.63 -5.83
C PHE A 86 -6.50 4.05 -4.43
N ILE A 87 -6.47 4.89 -3.39
CA ILE A 87 -6.69 4.43 -2.02
C ILE A 87 -8.14 3.96 -1.78
N TYR A 88 -9.11 4.65 -2.38
CA TYR A 88 -10.52 4.24 -2.32
C TYR A 88 -10.71 2.89 -3.02
N LYS A 89 -10.10 2.68 -4.18
CA LYS A 89 -10.13 1.39 -4.87
C LYS A 89 -9.51 0.27 -4.02
N LEU A 90 -8.41 0.54 -3.33
CA LEU A 90 -7.77 -0.43 -2.44
C LEU A 90 -8.67 -0.76 -1.24
N ARG A 91 -9.24 0.27 -0.58
CA ARG A 91 -10.23 0.10 0.49
C ARG A 91 -11.43 -0.72 0.03
N ASP A 92 -11.98 -0.44 -1.14
CA ASP A 92 -13.15 -1.15 -1.67
C ASP A 92 -12.83 -2.63 -1.93
N ARG A 93 -11.62 -2.96 -2.39
CA ARG A 93 -11.14 -4.36 -2.47
C ARG A 93 -11.10 -5.04 -1.11
N MET A 94 -10.67 -4.32 -0.06
CA MET A 94 -10.74 -4.85 1.30
C MET A 94 -12.17 -5.08 1.77
N LEU A 95 -13.10 -4.16 1.45
CA LEU A 95 -14.53 -4.32 1.79
C LEU A 95 -15.18 -5.51 1.08
N MET A 96 -14.72 -5.89 -0.11
CA MET A 96 -15.20 -7.09 -0.81
C MET A 96 -14.70 -8.40 -0.18
N ASN A 97 -13.57 -8.37 0.55
CA ASN A 97 -12.99 -9.54 1.20
C ASN A 97 -13.50 -9.69 2.66
N PRO A 98 -13.92 -10.89 3.11
CA PRO A 98 -14.36 -11.09 4.50
C PRO A 98 -13.31 -10.72 5.56
N THR A 99 -12.05 -11.08 5.33
CA THR A 99 -10.92 -10.73 6.22
C THR A 99 -10.62 -9.24 6.13
N GLY A 100 -10.65 -8.65 4.93
CA GLY A 100 -10.49 -7.21 4.73
C GLY A 100 -11.52 -6.39 5.52
N ARG A 101 -12.80 -6.79 5.53
CA ARG A 101 -13.84 -6.16 6.35
C ARG A 101 -13.57 -6.26 7.85
N ARG A 102 -13.05 -7.40 8.33
CA ARG A 102 -12.64 -7.56 9.74
C ARG A 102 -11.51 -6.60 10.07
N ILE A 103 -10.48 -6.53 9.23
CA ILE A 103 -9.34 -5.63 9.41
C ILE A 103 -9.76 -4.16 9.45
N LEU A 104 -10.69 -3.73 8.57
CA LEU A 104 -11.18 -2.34 8.56
C LEU A 104 -12.02 -1.98 9.79
N ARG A 105 -12.70 -2.97 10.38
CA ARG A 105 -13.46 -2.81 11.64
C ARG A 105 -12.54 -2.76 12.85
N ASP A 106 -11.67 -3.76 12.98
CA ASP A 106 -10.84 -3.98 14.17
C ASP A 106 -9.69 -2.96 14.25
N ARG A 107 -9.25 -2.47 13.09
CA ARG A 107 -8.15 -1.52 12.91
C ARG A 107 -6.83 -1.86 13.64
N PRO A 108 -6.35 -3.12 13.61
CA PRO A 108 -5.13 -3.49 14.31
C PRO A 108 -3.89 -2.76 13.75
N ARG A 109 -2.93 -2.49 14.63
CA ARG A 109 -1.65 -1.84 14.31
C ARG A 109 -0.51 -2.85 14.42
N LEU A 110 0.45 -2.80 13.50
CA LEU A 110 1.62 -3.68 13.47
C LEU A 110 2.86 -2.89 13.88
N THR A 111 3.10 -2.84 15.20
CA THR A 111 4.20 -2.10 15.84
C THR A 111 4.91 -3.01 16.83
N SER A 112 6.07 -2.61 17.37
CA SER A 112 6.73 -3.39 18.43
C SER A 112 5.91 -3.50 19.72
N LYS A 113 4.85 -2.68 19.88
CA LYS A 113 3.93 -2.79 21.01
C LYS A 113 2.93 -3.94 20.85
N SER A 114 2.53 -4.24 19.61
CA SER A 114 1.57 -5.30 19.30
C SER A 114 2.25 -6.60 18.87
N LEU A 115 3.49 -6.54 18.40
CA LEU A 115 4.29 -7.68 17.97
C LEU A 115 5.39 -7.99 18.99
N ASP A 116 5.28 -9.13 19.68
CA ASP A 116 6.34 -9.65 20.55
C ASP A 116 7.48 -10.27 19.72
N ILE A 117 8.39 -9.42 19.21
CA ILE A 117 9.50 -9.86 18.35
C ILE A 117 10.38 -10.94 19.02
N PRO A 118 10.75 -10.84 20.32
CA PRO A 118 11.41 -11.94 21.03
C PRO A 118 10.66 -13.28 20.93
N ARG A 119 9.34 -13.30 21.13
CA ARG A 119 8.52 -14.50 20.95
C ARG A 119 8.56 -15.00 19.51
N LEU A 120 8.47 -14.11 18.53
CA LEU A 120 8.51 -14.48 17.11
C LEU A 120 9.82 -15.19 16.72
N ARG A 121 10.96 -14.75 17.27
CA ARG A 121 12.25 -15.42 17.06
C ARG A 121 12.27 -16.86 17.59
N ALA A 122 11.52 -17.12 18.67
CA ALA A 122 11.44 -18.43 19.30
C ALA A 122 10.43 -19.38 18.62
N LEU A 123 9.61 -18.90 17.67
CA LEU A 123 8.70 -19.75 16.92
C LEU A 123 9.46 -20.73 16.00
N PRO A 124 8.82 -21.83 15.57
CA PRO A 124 9.43 -22.77 14.65
C PRO A 124 9.90 -22.11 13.34
N PRO A 125 11.04 -22.53 12.75
CA PRO A 125 11.64 -21.86 11.58
C PRO A 125 10.78 -21.80 10.32
N ASN A 126 9.77 -22.64 10.22
CA ASN A 126 8.84 -22.68 9.10
C ASN A 126 7.66 -21.71 9.25
N THR A 127 7.51 -21.04 10.39
CA THR A 127 6.40 -20.11 10.64
C THR A 127 6.64 -18.73 10.03
N VAL A 128 5.56 -18.01 9.71
CA VAL A 128 5.60 -16.61 9.24
C VAL A 128 6.33 -15.72 10.25
N GLY A 129 6.01 -15.83 11.53
CA GLY A 129 6.57 -15.01 12.59
C GLY A 129 8.08 -15.20 12.74
N HIS A 130 8.58 -16.43 12.73
CA HIS A 130 10.03 -16.69 12.75
C HIS A 130 10.72 -16.09 11.53
N ASN A 131 10.16 -16.29 10.34
CA ASN A 131 10.74 -15.76 9.09
C ASN A 131 10.72 -14.23 9.06
N TYR A 132 9.68 -13.60 9.58
CA TYR A 132 9.60 -12.15 9.72
C TYR A 132 10.66 -11.62 10.68
N ALA A 133 10.79 -12.21 11.88
CA ALA A 133 11.81 -11.79 12.85
C ALA A 133 13.24 -12.01 12.33
N ALA A 134 13.51 -13.15 11.68
CA ALA A 134 14.78 -13.43 11.04
C ALA A 134 15.10 -12.44 9.91
N TRP A 135 14.09 -12.01 9.15
CA TRP A 135 14.25 -10.98 8.12
C TRP A 135 14.57 -9.61 8.74
N LEU A 136 13.87 -9.21 9.81
CA LEU A 136 14.18 -7.97 10.54
C LEU A 136 15.63 -7.95 11.01
N ASP A 137 16.11 -9.06 11.59
CA ASP A 137 17.48 -9.21 12.08
C ASP A 137 18.51 -9.13 10.93
N ALA A 138 18.19 -9.72 9.77
CA ALA A 138 19.07 -9.71 8.60
C ALA A 138 19.17 -8.34 7.92
N GLU A 139 18.10 -7.55 7.94
CA GLU A 139 18.06 -6.21 7.34
C GLU A 139 18.42 -5.09 8.33
N GLY A 140 18.40 -5.39 9.64
CA GLY A 140 18.73 -4.43 10.70
C GLY A 140 17.66 -3.34 10.87
N VAL A 141 16.39 -3.70 10.70
CA VAL A 141 15.24 -2.77 10.75
C VAL A 141 14.25 -3.15 11.85
N THR A 142 13.34 -2.23 12.18
CA THR A 142 12.29 -2.45 13.20
C THR A 142 10.91 -2.00 12.66
N PRO A 143 9.81 -2.60 13.14
CA PRO A 143 8.46 -2.25 12.68
C PRO A 143 8.03 -0.82 13.04
N ASP A 144 8.69 -0.16 14.01
CA ASP A 144 8.29 1.17 14.51
C ASP A 144 8.74 2.34 13.64
N THR A 145 9.44 2.07 12.53
CA THR A 145 10.01 3.11 11.66
C THR A 145 8.98 3.75 10.69
N ARG A 146 7.71 3.35 10.79
CA ARG A 146 6.65 3.73 9.83
C ARG A 146 6.01 5.05 10.19
N ALA A 147 6.18 6.05 9.32
CA ALA A 147 5.56 7.36 9.47
C ALA A 147 4.02 7.27 9.50
N GLN A 148 3.42 8.07 10.37
CA GLN A 148 1.96 8.22 10.47
C GLN A 148 1.38 8.89 9.22
N VAL A 149 0.23 8.40 8.75
CA VAL A 149 -0.54 9.01 7.66
C VAL A 149 -1.18 10.32 8.12
N ARG A 150 -1.10 11.37 7.30
CA ARG A 150 -1.52 12.73 7.65
C ARG A 150 -2.31 13.46 6.57
N TYR A 151 -2.15 13.13 5.29
CA TYR A 151 -2.63 13.89 4.15
C TYR A 151 -3.72 13.17 3.36
N ILE A 152 -4.26 12.07 3.88
CA ILE A 152 -5.41 11.36 3.32
C ILE A 152 -6.70 11.85 3.97
N ASP A 153 -7.64 12.29 3.13
CA ASP A 153 -8.82 13.03 3.61
C ASP A 153 -9.84 12.13 4.34
N ASP A 154 -10.02 10.89 3.87
CA ASP A 154 -10.94 9.90 4.45
C ASP A 154 -10.23 9.06 5.52
N GLU A 155 -10.82 8.96 6.72
CA GLU A 155 -10.21 8.30 7.89
C GLU A 155 -9.99 6.80 7.66
N GLU A 156 -10.96 6.11 7.05
CA GLU A 156 -10.82 4.68 6.75
C GLU A 156 -9.74 4.45 5.69
N CYS A 157 -9.68 5.27 4.64
CA CYS A 157 -8.58 5.26 3.67
C CYS A 157 -7.22 5.59 4.30
N ALA A 158 -7.19 6.50 5.28
CA ALA A 158 -5.97 6.82 6.02
C ALA A 158 -5.47 5.59 6.79
N TYR A 159 -6.38 4.86 7.42
CA TYR A 159 -6.07 3.57 8.04
C TYR A 159 -5.58 2.53 7.02
N VAL A 160 -6.20 2.41 5.84
CA VAL A 160 -5.73 1.50 4.77
C VAL A 160 -4.30 1.80 4.37
N MET A 161 -3.97 3.08 4.15
CA MET A 161 -2.60 3.48 3.81
C MET A 161 -1.62 3.20 4.95
N GLN A 162 -2.04 3.44 6.19
CA GLN A 162 -1.22 3.17 7.37
C GLN A 162 -0.92 1.68 7.51
N ARG A 163 -1.95 0.82 7.38
CA ARG A 163 -1.77 -0.63 7.38
C ARG A 163 -0.85 -1.08 6.26
N TYR A 164 -1.03 -0.56 5.04
CA TYR A 164 -0.13 -0.86 3.92
C TYR A 164 1.34 -0.57 4.27
N ARG A 165 1.63 0.56 4.92
CA ARG A 165 3.00 0.91 5.36
C ARG A 165 3.55 -0.07 6.37
N GLU A 166 2.74 -0.46 7.35
CA GLU A 166 3.15 -1.35 8.43
C GLU A 166 3.31 -2.80 7.98
N CYS A 167 2.50 -3.24 7.01
CA CYS A 167 2.63 -4.56 6.40
C CYS A 167 3.79 -4.69 5.42
N HIS A 168 4.43 -3.58 5.01
CA HIS A 168 5.46 -3.60 3.97
C HIS A 168 6.62 -4.55 4.27
N ASP A 169 7.09 -4.58 5.51
CA ASP A 169 8.17 -5.49 5.93
C ASP A 169 7.73 -6.95 5.94
N PHE A 170 6.45 -7.22 6.24
CA PHE A 170 5.89 -8.56 6.09
C PHE A 170 5.89 -8.99 4.62
N TYR A 171 5.65 -8.08 3.67
CA TYR A 171 5.73 -8.41 2.24
C TYR A 171 7.16 -8.81 1.87
N HIS A 172 8.16 -8.05 2.31
CA HIS A 172 9.56 -8.42 2.13
C HIS A 172 9.89 -9.80 2.71
N ALA A 173 9.48 -10.08 3.95
CA ALA A 173 9.71 -11.38 4.58
C ALA A 173 8.98 -12.53 3.86
N LEU A 174 7.75 -12.28 3.40
CA LEU A 174 6.95 -13.25 2.66
C LEU A 174 7.63 -13.66 1.35
N VAL A 175 8.22 -12.72 0.61
CA VAL A 175 8.89 -13.02 -0.68
C VAL A 175 10.40 -13.19 -0.55
N GLY A 176 10.99 -12.93 0.62
CA GLY A 176 12.42 -13.02 0.88
C GLY A 176 13.28 -12.00 0.11
N LEU A 177 12.72 -10.83 -0.23
CA LEU A 177 13.48 -9.75 -0.87
C LEU A 177 14.13 -8.84 0.19
N PRO A 178 15.39 -8.41 0.01
CA PRO A 178 16.10 -7.53 0.93
C PRO A 178 15.78 -6.04 0.70
N VAL A 179 16.18 -5.15 1.63
CA VAL A 179 15.87 -3.70 1.56
C VAL A 179 16.89 -2.86 0.78
N PHE A 180 17.91 -3.49 0.18
CA PHE A 180 18.77 -2.73 -0.74
C PHE A 180 18.06 -2.47 -2.07
N ARG A 181 18.46 -1.41 -2.77
CA ARG A 181 17.77 -0.83 -3.94
C ARG A 181 17.18 -1.85 -4.93
N GLU A 182 17.91 -2.89 -5.33
CA GLU A 182 17.41 -3.90 -6.27
C GLU A 182 16.23 -4.73 -5.70
N GLY A 183 16.26 -5.09 -4.41
CA GLY A 183 15.18 -5.80 -3.73
C GLY A 183 13.97 -4.91 -3.50
N GLU A 184 14.18 -3.64 -3.11
CA GLU A 184 13.13 -2.62 -2.99
C GLU A 184 12.38 -2.42 -4.30
N VAL A 185 13.11 -2.24 -5.41
CA VAL A 185 12.51 -2.06 -6.74
C VAL A 185 11.70 -3.27 -7.16
N ALA A 186 12.21 -4.48 -6.91
CA ALA A 186 11.49 -5.72 -7.17
C ALA A 186 10.20 -5.83 -6.34
N LEU A 187 10.25 -5.49 -5.05
CA LEU A 187 9.07 -5.53 -4.20
C LEU A 187 8.05 -4.45 -4.60
N LYS A 188 8.49 -3.23 -4.92
CA LYS A 188 7.59 -2.15 -5.38
C LYS A 188 6.86 -2.52 -6.67
N ALA A 189 7.51 -3.25 -7.57
CA ALA A 189 6.85 -3.81 -8.75
C ALA A 189 5.76 -4.82 -8.40
N PHE A 190 6.00 -5.68 -7.40
CA PHE A 190 5.02 -6.65 -6.90
C PHE A 190 3.85 -5.94 -6.21
N GLU A 191 4.15 -4.99 -5.31
CA GLU A 191 3.15 -4.18 -4.62
C GLU A 191 2.29 -3.38 -5.58
N PHE A 192 2.86 -2.83 -6.67
CA PHE A 192 2.09 -2.14 -7.70
C PHE A 192 1.12 -3.08 -8.41
N ALA A 193 1.61 -4.24 -8.85
CA ALA A 193 0.78 -5.23 -9.51
C ALA A 193 -0.34 -5.77 -8.61
N ASN A 194 -0.11 -5.88 -7.30
CA ASN A 194 -1.11 -6.37 -6.34
C ASN A 194 -2.07 -5.27 -5.86
N THR A 195 -1.56 -4.15 -5.36
CA THR A 195 -2.34 -3.09 -4.68
C THR A 195 -2.84 -1.98 -5.61
N GLY A 196 -2.12 -1.71 -6.71
CA GLY A 196 -2.41 -0.61 -7.62
C GLY A 196 -2.08 0.79 -7.09
N LEU A 197 -1.35 0.91 -5.98
CA LEU A 197 -0.93 2.21 -5.44
C LEU A 197 0.09 2.90 -6.38
N PRO A 198 -0.14 4.15 -6.84
CA PRO A 198 0.72 4.76 -7.85
C PRO A 198 2.17 4.95 -7.43
N MET A 199 2.42 5.26 -6.15
CA MET A 199 3.78 5.45 -5.64
C MET A 199 4.65 4.22 -5.88
N THR A 200 4.12 3.01 -5.71
CA THR A 200 4.91 1.79 -5.90
C THR A 200 5.28 1.60 -7.36
N GLY A 201 4.35 1.85 -8.28
CA GLY A 201 4.61 1.85 -9.72
C GLY A 201 5.63 2.92 -10.13
N LEU A 202 5.53 4.13 -9.58
CA LEU A 202 6.47 5.22 -9.83
C LEU A 202 7.87 4.90 -9.27
N ALA A 203 7.96 4.21 -8.12
CA ALA A 203 9.22 3.77 -7.55
C ALA A 203 9.96 2.75 -8.44
N VAL A 204 9.24 1.99 -9.27
CA VAL A 204 9.85 1.06 -10.25
C VAL A 204 10.74 1.79 -11.25
N PHE A 205 10.48 3.07 -11.58
CA PHE A 205 11.36 3.82 -12.48
C PHE A 205 12.78 4.01 -11.93
N SER A 206 12.98 3.87 -10.61
CA SER A 206 14.34 3.85 -10.04
C SER A 206 15.18 2.66 -10.52
N ALA A 207 14.54 1.63 -11.10
CA ALA A 207 15.21 0.53 -11.78
C ALA A 207 16.14 1.01 -12.93
N LEU A 208 15.80 2.12 -13.59
CA LEU A 208 16.61 2.74 -14.65
C LEU A 208 17.97 3.24 -14.15
N THR A 209 18.12 3.42 -12.82
CA THR A 209 19.36 3.85 -12.17
C THR A 209 20.20 2.69 -11.64
N LEU A 210 19.75 1.44 -11.83
CA LEU A 210 20.46 0.24 -11.39
C LEU A 210 21.72 -0.01 -12.23
N LYS A 211 22.71 -0.70 -11.65
CA LYS A 211 23.90 -1.13 -12.40
C LYS A 211 23.48 -2.14 -13.47
N LYS A 212 24.21 -2.21 -14.59
CA LYS A 212 23.91 -3.10 -15.73
C LYS A 212 23.54 -4.54 -15.33
N GLY A 213 24.24 -5.14 -14.35
CA GLY A 213 23.95 -6.49 -13.87
C GLY A 213 22.69 -6.60 -13.00
N GLU A 214 22.39 -5.56 -12.22
CA GLU A 214 21.17 -5.46 -11.39
C GLU A 214 19.95 -5.21 -12.28
N TRP A 215 20.07 -4.28 -13.23
CA TRP A 215 19.04 -4.01 -14.24
C TRP A 215 18.69 -5.26 -15.06
N ARG A 216 19.69 -6.03 -15.48
CA ARG A 216 19.46 -7.27 -16.22
C ARG A 216 18.70 -8.32 -15.39
N ARG A 217 19.07 -8.52 -14.12
CA ARG A 217 18.30 -9.42 -13.23
C ARG A 217 16.89 -8.92 -12.98
N PHE A 218 16.70 -7.61 -12.87
CA PHE A 218 15.37 -7.04 -12.77
C PHE A 218 14.54 -7.37 -14.01
N LEU A 219 15.04 -7.10 -15.22
CA LEU A 219 14.31 -7.39 -16.46
C LEU A 219 14.05 -8.89 -16.68
N ASP A 220 15.05 -9.74 -16.43
CA ASP A 220 14.99 -11.15 -16.79
C ASP A 220 14.24 -12.00 -15.73
N ILE A 221 14.22 -11.55 -14.46
CA ILE A 221 13.74 -12.36 -13.33
C ILE A 221 12.71 -11.59 -12.51
N TYR A 222 13.12 -10.51 -11.84
CA TYR A 222 12.29 -9.90 -10.78
C TYR A 222 11.09 -9.12 -11.31
N GLY A 223 11.20 -8.43 -12.44
CA GLY A 223 10.11 -7.73 -13.09
C GLY A 223 9.00 -8.69 -13.57
N PRO A 224 9.33 -9.71 -14.38
CA PRO A 224 8.38 -10.75 -14.78
C PRO A 224 7.78 -11.50 -13.59
N TRP A 225 8.60 -11.83 -12.58
CA TRP A 225 8.12 -12.46 -11.35
C TRP A 225 7.11 -11.56 -10.62
N ALA A 226 7.44 -10.29 -10.43
CA ALA A 226 6.63 -9.31 -9.71
C ALA A 226 5.29 -9.08 -10.40
N ALA A 227 5.31 -8.93 -11.74
CA ALA A 227 4.09 -8.77 -12.53
C ALA A 227 3.19 -10.02 -12.45
N ARG A 228 3.77 -11.22 -12.62
CA ARG A 228 3.02 -12.49 -12.54
C ARG A 228 2.43 -12.72 -11.16
N ASN A 229 3.23 -12.57 -10.11
CA ASN A 229 2.82 -12.84 -8.74
C ASN A 229 1.86 -11.77 -8.25
N GLY A 230 2.17 -10.49 -8.42
CA GLY A 230 1.30 -9.42 -7.93
C GLY A 230 -0.08 -9.44 -8.57
N ALA A 231 -0.18 -9.75 -9.87
CA ALA A 231 -1.45 -9.80 -10.59
C ALA A 231 -2.28 -11.07 -10.34
N ARG A 232 -1.65 -12.19 -9.98
CA ARG A 232 -2.34 -13.48 -9.75
C ARG A 232 -2.60 -13.76 -8.28
N ALA A 233 -1.78 -13.22 -7.40
CA ALA A 233 -1.91 -13.45 -5.97
C ALA A 233 -3.16 -12.77 -5.40
N ASP A 234 -3.64 -13.33 -4.30
CA ASP A 234 -4.61 -12.65 -3.47
C ASP A 234 -4.07 -11.31 -2.96
N ASP A 235 -4.99 -10.41 -2.61
CA ASP A 235 -4.68 -9.09 -2.07
C ASP A 235 -3.89 -9.21 -0.75
N VAL A 236 -2.59 -8.88 -0.77
CA VAL A 236 -1.74 -9.03 0.43
C VAL A 236 -2.14 -8.07 1.55
N ILE A 237 -2.87 -7.00 1.22
CA ILE A 237 -3.43 -6.07 2.20
C ILE A 237 -4.53 -6.72 3.06
N ASN A 238 -5.17 -7.79 2.57
CA ASN A 238 -6.23 -8.53 3.26
C ASN A 238 -5.69 -9.63 4.17
N ILE A 239 -4.37 -9.79 4.27
CA ILE A 239 -3.76 -10.73 5.21
C ILE A 239 -3.90 -10.16 6.62
N TYR A 240 -4.50 -10.94 7.51
CA TYR A 240 -4.57 -10.63 8.94
C TYR A 240 -3.29 -11.14 9.60
N TRP A 241 -2.19 -10.41 9.39
CA TRP A 241 -0.84 -10.82 9.81
C TRP A 241 -0.75 -11.26 11.25
N GLU A 242 -1.48 -10.58 12.13
CA GLU A 242 -1.57 -10.84 13.57
C GLU A 242 -2.06 -12.26 13.89
N GLU A 243 -2.91 -12.84 13.04
CA GLU A 243 -3.44 -14.21 13.16
C GLU A 243 -2.56 -15.25 12.43
N GLU A 244 -1.72 -14.81 11.49
CA GLU A 244 -0.93 -15.69 10.61
C GLU A 244 0.50 -15.95 11.10
N LEU A 245 0.90 -15.35 12.24
CA LEU A 245 2.28 -15.41 12.75
C LEU A 245 2.77 -16.85 13.00
N GLU A 246 1.89 -17.77 13.36
CA GLU A 246 2.23 -19.17 13.66
C GLU A 246 1.96 -20.12 12.47
N THR A 247 1.36 -19.60 11.38
CA THR A 247 1.11 -20.36 10.15
C THR A 247 2.43 -20.73 9.46
N ASP A 248 2.48 -21.89 8.81
CA ASP A 248 3.59 -22.24 7.94
C ASP A 248 3.68 -21.23 6.77
N ILE A 249 4.87 -20.65 6.56
CA ILE A 249 5.06 -19.60 5.56
C ILE A 249 4.85 -20.11 4.13
N ASN A 250 5.12 -21.40 3.85
CA ASN A 250 4.89 -21.98 2.54
C ASN A 250 3.42 -22.29 2.32
N GLU A 251 2.71 -22.72 3.35
CA GLU A 251 1.25 -22.85 3.30
C GLU A 251 0.59 -21.50 3.01
N LEU A 252 1.01 -20.43 3.70
CA LEU A 252 0.51 -19.08 3.43
C LEU A 252 0.82 -18.64 1.98
N ARG A 253 2.04 -18.85 1.49
CA ARG A 253 2.42 -18.57 0.09
C ARG A 253 1.54 -19.32 -0.91
N THR A 254 1.31 -20.62 -0.69
CA THR A 254 0.45 -21.45 -1.54
C THR A 254 -0.98 -20.95 -1.53
N ARG A 255 -1.55 -20.64 -0.35
CA ARG A 255 -2.92 -20.10 -0.23
C ARG A 255 -3.08 -18.77 -0.97
N LEU A 256 -2.06 -17.91 -0.92
CA LEU A 256 -2.07 -16.61 -1.61
C LEU A 256 -1.72 -16.71 -3.11
N GLY A 257 -1.28 -17.86 -3.61
CA GLY A 257 -0.78 -18.00 -4.99
C GLY A 257 0.55 -17.27 -5.24
N ILE A 258 1.40 -17.15 -4.22
CA ILE A 258 2.69 -16.46 -4.28
C ILE A 258 3.83 -17.48 -4.37
N GLU A 259 4.63 -17.35 -5.42
CA GLU A 259 5.90 -18.06 -5.60
C GLU A 259 7.04 -17.20 -5.07
N LYS A 260 7.97 -17.80 -4.31
CA LYS A 260 9.17 -17.09 -3.86
C LYS A 260 10.15 -16.89 -5.05
N PRO A 261 10.65 -15.67 -5.30
CA PRO A 261 11.65 -15.44 -6.33
C PRO A 261 13.02 -16.05 -5.92
N PRO A 262 13.95 -16.22 -6.88
CA PRO A 262 15.32 -16.60 -6.57
C PRO A 262 15.98 -15.64 -5.56
N ASP A 263 16.76 -16.20 -4.64
CA ASP A 263 17.42 -15.43 -3.57
C ASP A 263 18.42 -14.42 -4.16
N LEU A 264 18.07 -13.14 -4.00
CA LEU A 264 18.83 -12.04 -4.54
C LEU A 264 20.23 -11.90 -3.91
N ARG A 265 20.39 -12.23 -2.63
CA ARG A 265 21.68 -12.19 -1.94
C ARG A 265 22.59 -13.30 -2.46
N ALA A 266 22.06 -14.51 -2.65
CA ALA A 266 22.78 -15.63 -3.24
C ALA A 266 23.26 -15.28 -4.67
N MET A 267 22.35 -14.82 -5.53
CA MET A 267 22.70 -14.43 -6.91
C MET A 267 23.75 -13.32 -6.98
N ARG A 268 23.67 -12.32 -6.09
CA ARG A 268 24.69 -11.25 -6.03
C ARG A 268 26.04 -11.76 -5.56
N LYS A 269 26.07 -12.71 -4.62
CA LYS A 269 27.29 -13.36 -4.15
C LYS A 269 27.97 -14.13 -5.28
N GLU A 270 27.22 -14.99 -5.97
CA GLU A 270 27.69 -15.76 -7.12
C GLU A 270 28.24 -14.85 -8.23
N ALA A 271 27.51 -13.79 -8.58
CA ALA A 271 27.96 -12.83 -9.59
C ALA A 271 29.27 -12.11 -9.21
N ARG A 272 29.50 -11.85 -7.92
CA ARG A 272 30.75 -11.26 -7.42
C ARG A 272 31.89 -12.27 -7.48
N GLU A 273 31.64 -13.51 -7.09
CA GLU A 273 32.64 -14.58 -7.15
C GLU A 273 33.06 -14.90 -8.58
N ALA A 274 32.12 -14.96 -9.52
CA ALA A 274 32.40 -15.15 -10.95
C ALA A 274 33.32 -14.04 -11.49
N ARG A 275 33.02 -12.77 -11.20
CA ARG A 275 33.87 -11.63 -11.60
C ARG A 275 35.27 -11.71 -10.99
N ARG A 276 35.39 -12.18 -9.74
CA ARG A 276 36.68 -12.36 -9.08
C ARG A 276 37.51 -13.45 -9.78
N ARG A 277 36.89 -14.58 -10.12
CA ARG A 277 37.53 -15.68 -10.85
C ARG A 277 37.98 -15.22 -12.24
N GLU A 278 37.13 -14.52 -12.99
CA GLU A 278 37.48 -13.96 -14.30
C GLU A 278 38.67 -13.00 -14.21
N LYS A 279 38.71 -12.14 -13.19
CA LYS A 279 39.83 -11.22 -12.96
C LYS A 279 41.13 -11.97 -12.66
N GLN A 280 41.08 -12.99 -11.79
CA GLN A 280 42.24 -13.83 -11.46
C GLN A 280 42.77 -14.59 -12.68
N VAL A 281 41.88 -15.13 -13.52
CA VAL A 281 42.27 -15.81 -14.77
C VAL A 281 42.95 -14.81 -15.72
N LYS A 282 42.38 -13.62 -15.90
CA LYS A 282 42.99 -12.57 -16.75
C LYS A 282 44.36 -12.13 -16.23
N GLU A 283 44.51 -11.95 -14.91
CA GLU A 283 45.79 -11.61 -14.29
C GLU A 283 46.82 -12.73 -14.43
N ALA A 284 46.42 -13.99 -14.26
CA ALA A 284 47.29 -15.14 -14.45
C ALA A 284 47.75 -15.26 -15.91
N MET A 285 46.83 -15.09 -16.88
CA MET A 285 47.17 -15.08 -18.30
C MET A 285 48.11 -13.92 -18.67
N ALA A 286 47.89 -12.73 -18.12
CA ALA A 286 48.77 -11.59 -18.34
C ALA A 286 50.17 -11.81 -17.77
N ARG A 287 50.28 -12.45 -16.59
CA ARG A 287 51.59 -12.80 -15.99
C ARG A 287 52.32 -13.90 -16.74
N ALA A 288 51.60 -14.85 -17.34
CA ALA A 288 52.21 -15.91 -18.15
C ALA A 288 52.67 -15.43 -19.54
N ALA A 289 52.23 -14.23 -19.97
CA ALA A 289 52.57 -13.63 -21.25
C ALA A 289 53.76 -12.63 -21.16
N VAL A 290 54.34 -12.43 -19.97
CA VAL A 290 55.55 -11.63 -19.70
C VAL A 290 56.69 -12.57 -19.39
#